data_AF-A0A915CHL5-F1
#
_entry.id   AF-A0A915CHL5-F1
#
_cell.length_a   1.000
_cell.length_b   1.000
_cell.length_c   1.000
_cell.angle_alpha   90.00
_cell.angle_beta   90.00
_cell.angle_gamma   90.00
#
_symmetry.space_group_name_H-M   'P 1'
#
loop_
_entity.id
_entity.type
_entity.pdbx_description
1 polymer ?
#
loop_
_entity_poly.entity_id
_entity_poly.type
_entity_poly.pdbx_seq_one_letter_code
_entity_poly.pdbx_strand_id
1 'polypeptide(L)'
;FQQCASGYYRVASGRYLGACVPCECNGHSGSCDADTGICYDCQHETYGDHCKLCREGFYGNATTANPYSCLPCACPHPSASNNFALSCQVRFMFSLAFYSV
;
A
#
# COMPACT_ATOMS: atom_id res chain seq x y z
N PHE A 1 26.21 15.18 11.78
CA PHE A 1 25.71 14.17 10.83
C PHE A 1 24.62 14.81 9.98
N GLN A 2 24.78 14.84 8.66
CA GLN A 2 23.74 15.35 7.76
C GLN A 2 22.72 14.24 7.51
N GLN A 3 21.63 14.20 8.27
CA GLN A 3 20.49 13.32 8.00
C GLN A 3 19.66 13.91 6.85
N CYS A 4 18.97 13.05 6.09
CA CYS A 4 18.02 13.50 5.09
C CYS A 4 16.83 14.21 5.78
N ALA A 5 16.17 15.12 5.06
CA ALA A 5 14.96 15.76 5.56
C ALA A 5 13.84 14.71 5.75
N SER A 6 12.85 15.02 6.58
CA SER A 6 11.66 14.16 6.75
C SER A 6 11.01 13.89 5.39
N GLY A 7 10.67 12.63 5.13
CA GLY A 7 10.13 12.20 3.82
C GLY A 7 11.20 11.90 2.77
N TYR A 8 12.48 11.82 3.15
CA TYR A 8 13.59 11.43 2.27
C TYR A 8 14.49 10.38 2.94
N TYR A 9 15.04 9.48 2.14
CA TYR A 9 16.02 8.48 2.59
C TYR A 9 17.29 8.53 1.75
N ARG A 10 18.38 7.99 2.30
CA ARG A 10 19.69 7.98 1.67
C ARG A 10 19.84 6.77 0.76
N VAL A 11 20.17 7.01 -0.51
CA VAL A 11 20.61 5.98 -1.44
C VAL A 11 22.13 6.07 -1.65
N ALA A 12 22.78 4.91 -1.75
CA ALA A 12 24.23 4.83 -2.00
C ALA A 12 24.63 5.28 -3.43
N SER A 13 23.66 5.55 -4.31
CA SER A 13 23.88 6.09 -5.65
C SER A 13 24.29 7.57 -5.57
N GLY A 14 25.60 7.83 -5.66
CA GLY A 14 26.15 9.20 -5.73
C GLY A 14 27.65 9.24 -5.43
N ARG A 15 28.30 10.36 -5.76
CA ARG A 15 29.73 10.59 -5.40
C ARG A 15 29.82 10.99 -3.92
N TYR A 16 30.77 10.40 -3.19
CA TYR A 16 31.17 10.69 -1.80
C TYR A 16 30.21 10.27 -0.66
N LEU A 17 28.93 10.66 -0.63
CA LEU A 17 28.07 10.52 0.57
C LEU A 17 26.64 9.98 0.33
N GLY A 18 26.32 9.53 -0.89
CA GLY A 18 24.96 9.14 -1.28
C GLY A 18 24.03 10.35 -1.51
N ALA A 19 22.87 10.10 -2.12
CA ALA A 19 21.86 11.12 -2.39
C ALA A 19 20.63 10.94 -1.50
N CYS A 20 19.96 12.03 -1.12
CA CYS A 20 18.65 11.96 -0.47
C CYS A 20 17.56 11.95 -1.54
N VAL A 21 16.76 10.90 -1.57
CA VAL A 21 15.64 10.73 -2.50
C VAL A 21 14.34 10.63 -1.72
N PRO A 22 13.19 11.05 -2.29
CA PRO A 22 11.92 11.01 -1.58
C PRO A 22 11.52 9.58 -1.20
N CYS A 23 10.83 9.42 -0.08
CA CYS A 23 10.28 8.13 0.34
C CYS A 23 9.28 7.60 -0.69
N GLU A 24 9.44 6.35 -1.09
CA GLU A 24 8.56 5.68 -2.06
C GLU A 24 7.50 4.85 -1.33
N CYS A 25 6.51 5.53 -0.72
CA CYS A 25 5.46 4.87 0.07
C CYS A 25 4.13 4.71 -0.67
N ASN A 26 4.14 4.70 -2.01
CA ASN A 26 2.94 4.62 -2.86
C ASN A 26 1.84 5.66 -2.53
N GLY A 27 2.21 6.81 -1.93
CA GLY A 27 1.26 7.82 -1.46
C GLY A 27 0.47 7.43 -0.20
N HIS A 28 0.84 6.34 0.46
CA HIS A 28 0.23 5.82 1.68
C HIS A 28 1.00 6.18 2.96
N SER A 29 2.15 6.84 2.84
CA SER A 29 2.85 7.46 3.97
C SER A 29 3.69 8.64 3.50
N GLY A 30 3.84 9.64 4.38
CA GLY A 30 4.74 10.78 4.18
C GLY A 30 6.11 10.62 4.84
N SER A 31 6.35 9.49 5.53
CA SER A 31 7.54 9.27 6.35
C SER A 31 8.10 7.87 6.15
N CYS A 32 9.43 7.78 6.08
CA CYS A 32 10.16 6.52 6.01
C CYS A 32 11.46 6.62 6.79
N ASP A 33 12.07 5.47 7.04
CA ASP A 33 13.39 5.34 7.61
C ASP A 33 14.45 5.99 6.72
N ALA A 34 15.28 6.85 7.31
CA ALA A 34 16.20 7.68 6.56
C ALA A 34 17.37 6.90 5.93
N ASP A 35 17.64 5.67 6.39
CA ASP A 35 18.75 4.84 5.90
C ASP A 35 18.26 3.73 4.97
N THR A 36 17.11 3.13 5.26
CA THR A 36 16.57 1.99 4.50
C THR A 36 15.47 2.38 3.51
N GLY A 37 14.80 3.51 3.71
CA GLY A 37 13.64 3.92 2.92
C GLY A 37 12.34 3.19 3.27
N ILE A 38 12.33 2.37 4.32
CA ILE A 38 11.15 1.63 4.79
C ILE A 38 10.12 2.59 5.38
N CYS A 39 8.91 2.56 4.87
CA CYS A 39 7.82 3.45 5.26
C CYS A 39 7.31 3.18 6.68
N TYR A 40 7.04 4.26 7.41
CA TYR A 40 6.38 4.23 8.70
C TYR A 40 4.88 4.49 8.55
N ASP A 41 4.07 3.93 9.45
CA ASP A 41 2.64 4.25 9.61
C ASP A 41 1.83 4.27 8.29
N CYS A 42 1.94 3.20 7.49
CA CYS A 42 1.18 3.03 6.26
C CYS A 42 -0.34 3.22 6.50
N GLN A 43 -0.91 4.18 5.76
CA GLN A 43 -2.31 4.60 5.78
C GLN A 43 -3.14 3.84 4.72
N HIS A 44 -4.45 4.12 4.66
CA HIS A 44 -5.38 3.54 3.70
C HIS A 44 -5.36 2.00 3.71
N GLU A 45 -5.21 1.42 4.91
CA GLU A 45 -5.24 -0.03 5.12
C GLU A 45 -4.15 -0.80 4.35
N THR A 46 -3.01 -0.13 4.12
CA THR A 46 -1.83 -0.73 3.49
C THR A 46 -0.77 -1.14 4.53
N TYR A 47 0.16 -1.99 4.10
CA TYR A 47 1.32 -2.44 4.87
C TYR A 47 2.49 -2.85 3.95
N GLY A 48 3.61 -3.22 4.59
CA GLY A 48 4.86 -3.61 3.95
C GLY A 48 5.80 -2.41 3.74
N ASP A 49 7.04 -2.69 3.33
CA ASP A 49 8.14 -1.71 3.33
C ASP A 49 7.86 -0.41 2.57
N HIS A 50 6.99 -0.48 1.56
CA HIS A 50 6.61 0.64 0.71
C HIS A 50 5.09 0.89 0.71
N CYS A 51 4.37 0.36 1.71
CA CYS A 51 2.91 0.41 1.76
C CYS A 51 2.26 -0.18 0.49
N LYS A 52 2.85 -1.26 -0.05
CA LYS A 52 2.52 -1.84 -1.36
C LYS A 52 1.54 -3.00 -1.31
N LEU A 53 1.09 -3.39 -0.11
CA LEU A 53 0.18 -4.50 0.14
C LEU A 53 -1.01 -4.01 0.96
N CYS A 54 -2.20 -4.59 0.74
CA CYS A 54 -3.36 -4.34 1.61
C CYS A 54 -3.30 -5.23 2.85
N ARG A 55 -3.61 -4.69 4.03
CA ARG A 55 -3.64 -5.43 5.30
C ARG A 55 -4.57 -6.63 5.21
N GLU A 56 -4.38 -7.58 6.12
CA GLU A 56 -5.33 -8.68 6.30
C GLU A 56 -6.75 -8.13 6.51
N GLY A 57 -7.74 -8.73 5.84
CA GLY A 57 -9.08 -8.18 5.79
C GLY A 57 -9.31 -7.08 4.77
N PHE A 58 -8.32 -6.76 3.92
CA PHE A 58 -8.49 -5.81 2.82
C PHE A 58 -8.00 -6.38 1.50
N TYR A 59 -8.60 -5.93 0.40
CA TYR A 59 -8.24 -6.32 -0.96
C TYR A 59 -8.20 -5.10 -1.88
N GLY A 60 -7.44 -5.17 -2.97
CA GLY A 60 -7.36 -4.10 -3.96
C GLY A 60 -5.94 -3.88 -4.48
N ASN A 61 -5.66 -2.65 -4.93
CA ASN A 61 -4.37 -2.27 -5.48
C ASN A 61 -3.71 -1.15 -4.65
N ALA A 62 -2.89 -1.56 -3.68
CA ALA A 62 -2.13 -0.72 -2.75
C ALA A 62 -0.97 0.08 -3.38
N THR A 63 -0.70 -0.05 -4.68
CA THR A 63 0.33 0.78 -5.34
C THR A 63 -0.23 2.08 -5.93
N THR A 64 -1.56 2.23 -5.92
CA THR A 64 -2.20 3.47 -6.34
C THR A 64 -2.31 4.42 -5.16
N ALA A 65 -1.93 5.69 -5.35
CA ALA A 65 -2.01 6.73 -4.32
C ALA A 65 -3.47 7.20 -4.09
N ASN A 66 -4.33 6.27 -3.71
CA ASN A 66 -5.77 6.47 -3.53
C ASN A 66 -6.20 5.98 -2.13
N PRO A 67 -7.01 6.74 -1.37
CA PRO A 67 -7.59 6.26 -0.12
C PRO A 67 -8.42 4.98 -0.25
N TYR A 68 -8.95 4.70 -1.44
CA TYR A 68 -9.77 3.51 -1.72
C TYR A 68 -8.97 2.37 -2.38
N SER A 69 -7.64 2.42 -2.30
CA SER A 69 -6.76 1.36 -2.82
C SER A 69 -6.98 0.00 -2.18
N CYS A 70 -7.37 -0.01 -0.91
CA CYS A 70 -7.66 -1.21 -0.14
C CYS A 70 -9.07 -1.13 0.42
N LEU A 71 -9.93 -2.04 -0.02
CA LEU A 71 -11.33 -2.14 0.39
C LEU A 71 -11.51 -3.31 1.35
N PRO A 72 -12.40 -3.19 2.35
CA PRO A 72 -12.61 -4.24 3.33
C PRO A 72 -13.21 -5.49 2.69
N CYS A 73 -12.74 -6.64 3.15
CA CYS A 73 -13.22 -7.98 2.82
C CYS A 73 -14.58 -8.26 3.49
N ALA A 74 -15.64 -7.63 2.99
CA ALA A 74 -16.99 -7.72 3.56
C ALA A 74 -17.74 -8.99 3.13
N CYS A 75 -17.19 -10.17 3.45
CA CYS A 75 -17.85 -11.47 3.24
C CYS A 75 -18.56 -11.92 4.52
N PRO A 76 -19.82 -12.45 4.47
CA PRO A 76 -20.63 -12.80 3.30
C PRO A 76 -21.53 -11.67 2.75
N HIS A 77 -21.55 -10.49 3.39
CA HIS A 77 -22.40 -9.37 3.00
C HIS A 77 -21.62 -8.05 3.08
N PRO A 78 -21.75 -7.13 2.10
CA PRO A 78 -20.94 -5.90 1.94
C PRO A 78 -21.10 -4.82 3.03
N SER A 79 -21.54 -5.18 4.23
CA SER A 79 -21.57 -4.27 5.37
C SER A 79 -20.16 -4.11 5.95
N ALA A 80 -19.77 -2.87 6.28
CA ALA A 80 -18.47 -2.55 6.89
C ALA A 80 -18.18 -3.33 8.19
N SER A 81 -19.22 -3.81 8.88
CA SER A 81 -19.12 -4.65 10.08
C SER A 81 -18.66 -6.10 9.81
N ASN A 82 -18.58 -6.53 8.55
CA ASN A 82 -18.28 -7.93 8.17
C ASN A 82 -16.83 -8.13 7.68
N ASN A 83 -15.84 -7.50 8.31
CA ASN A 83 -14.43 -7.73 7.98
C ASN A 83 -13.82 -8.92 8.75
N PHE A 84 -14.44 -10.11 8.64
CA PHE A 84 -13.98 -11.32 9.35
C PHE A 84 -13.07 -12.21 8.49
N ALA A 85 -12.95 -11.93 7.19
CA ALA A 85 -12.18 -12.74 6.27
C ALA A 85 -10.76 -12.20 6.13
N LEU A 86 -9.74 -13.04 6.34
CA LEU A 86 -8.32 -12.64 6.21
C LEU A 86 -7.96 -12.17 4.79
N SER A 87 -8.63 -12.70 3.77
CA SER A 87 -8.54 -12.24 2.39
C SER A 87 -9.84 -12.54 1.65
N CYS A 88 -10.12 -11.78 0.60
CA CYS A 88 -11.23 -12.05 -0.30
C CYS A 88 -10.76 -11.92 -1.75
N GLN A 89 -11.22 -12.85 -2.57
CA GLN A 89 -11.13 -12.69 -4.01
C GLN A 89 -12.42 -12.03 -4.45
N VAL A 90 -12.31 -10.84 -5.05
CA VAL A 90 -13.38 -10.32 -5.89
C VAL A 90 -13.54 -11.26 -7.07
N ARG A 91 -14.43 -12.24 -6.92
CA ARG A 91 -15.00 -12.90 -8.09
C ARG A 91 -15.78 -11.82 -8.82
N PHE A 92 -15.18 -11.29 -9.88
CA PHE A 92 -15.89 -10.57 -10.92
C PHE A 92 -16.88 -11.55 -11.55
N MET A 93 -18.03 -11.78 -10.91
CA MET A 93 -19.19 -12.43 -11.54
C MET A 93 -19.88 -11.45 -12.53
N PHE A 94 -19.07 -10.67 -13.25
CA PHE A 94 -19.49 -9.75 -14.32
C PHE A 94 -18.44 -9.65 -15.45
N SER A 95 -17.45 -10.55 -15.53
CA SER A 95 -16.66 -10.75 -16.77
C SER A 95 -16.95 -12.04 -17.50
N LEU A 96 -17.99 -12.77 -17.09
CA LEU A 96 -18.66 -13.74 -17.95
C LEU A 96 -20.16 -13.48 -17.83
N ALA A 97 -20.64 -12.47 -18.56
CA ALA A 97 -21.89 -12.70 -19.26
C ALA A 97 -21.67 -14.00 -20.03
N PHE A 98 -22.30 -15.08 -19.56
CA PHE A 98 -22.49 -16.26 -20.36
C PHE A 98 -23.14 -15.78 -21.67
N TYR A 99 -22.34 -15.55 -22.71
CA TYR A 99 -22.81 -15.82 -24.07
C TYR A 99 -22.95 -17.35 -24.14
N SER A 100 -24.06 -17.81 -23.59
CA SER A 100 -24.61 -19.14 -23.77
C SER A 100 -26.11 -18.93 -23.94
N VAL A 101 -26.44 -18.33 -25.08
CA VAL A 101 -27.66 -18.60 -25.84
C VAL A 101 -27.23 -18.83 -27.27
#